data_AF-A0A923B8C3-F1
#
_entry.id   AF-A0A923B8C3-F1
#
_cell.length_a   1.000
_cell.length_b   1.000
_cell.length_c   1.000
_cell.angle_alpha   90.00
_cell.angle_beta   90.00
_cell.angle_gamma   90.00
#
_symmetry.space_group_name_H-M   'P 1'
#
loop_
_entity.id
_entity.type
_entity.pdbx_description
1 polymer ?
#
loop_
_entity_poly.entity_id
_entity_poly.type
_entity_poly.pdbx_seq_one_letter_code
_entity_poly.pdbx_strand_id
1 'polypeptide(L)'
;MNKVFDIGKFDLDVTLRDAALDPQCRATKRLLANASIGVEPFDAYYSARELYETLEGVFEGLPNAKKRLTQVLSCNCDDYQRCLYYVLAGRGVVQMLEDLEWLLGILAPRLKTSAELLRGGERPWPMINPYVAAVPDGVVPSRDVPFTEGPSWYLDPDLGGVIEGE
;
A
#
# COMPACT_ATOMS: atom_id res chain seq x y z
N MET A 1 7.97 44.78 16.27
CA MET A 1 6.99 43.85 16.88
C MET A 1 7.01 42.58 16.05
N ASN A 2 7.63 41.50 16.53
CA ASN A 2 7.63 40.22 15.80
C ASN A 2 6.22 39.63 15.91
N LYS A 3 5.52 39.57 14.77
CA LYS A 3 4.24 38.86 14.69
C LYS A 3 4.53 37.37 14.74
N VAL A 4 4.05 36.70 15.79
CA VAL A 4 4.04 35.24 15.87
C VAL A 4 2.72 34.77 15.26
N PHE A 5 2.79 33.97 14.21
CA PHE A 5 1.64 33.34 13.57
C PHE A 5 1.54 31.90 14.07
N ASP A 6 0.34 31.45 14.43
CA ASP A 6 0.08 30.04 14.72
C ASP A 6 -0.10 29.31 13.38
N ILE A 7 0.94 28.56 12.96
CA ILE A 7 1.03 27.92 11.64
C ILE A 7 0.44 26.49 11.68
N GLY A 8 -0.05 26.02 12.85
CA GLY A 8 -0.54 24.66 13.02
C GLY A 8 0.58 23.61 13.00
N LYS A 9 0.22 22.33 12.79
CA LYS A 9 1.20 21.22 12.70
C LYS A 9 1.27 20.72 11.26
N PHE A 10 2.39 20.08 10.93
CA PHE A 10 2.59 19.49 9.62
C PHE A 10 1.60 18.33 9.36
N ASP A 11 0.94 18.35 8.21
CA ASP A 11 0.04 17.30 7.76
C ASP A 11 0.81 16.31 6.87
N LEU A 12 1.13 15.13 7.43
CA LEU A 12 1.84 14.08 6.72
C LEU A 12 1.02 13.39 5.62
N ASP A 13 -0.30 13.60 5.60
CA ASP A 13 -1.22 12.94 4.68
C ASP A 13 -1.68 13.85 3.53
N VAL A 14 -1.22 15.10 3.47
CA VAL A 14 -1.68 16.08 2.47
C VAL A 14 -1.52 15.54 1.03
N THR A 15 -0.36 14.98 0.69
CA THR A 15 -0.11 14.39 -0.64
C THR A 15 -1.01 13.20 -0.92
N LEU A 16 -1.32 12.37 0.10
CA LEU A 16 -2.24 11.25 -0.06
C LEU A 16 -3.68 11.72 -0.29
N ARG A 17 -4.12 12.78 0.41
CA ARG A 17 -5.45 13.38 0.21
C ARG A 17 -5.59 14.01 -1.17
N ASP A 18 -4.57 14.69 -1.65
CA ASP A 18 -4.56 15.26 -3.00
C ASP A 18 -4.63 14.14 -4.05
N ALA A 19 -3.78 13.12 -3.92
CA ALA A 19 -3.77 11.97 -4.82
C ALA A 19 -5.08 11.17 -4.80
N ALA A 20 -5.71 11.04 -3.63
CA ALA A 20 -7.00 10.35 -3.46
C ALA A 20 -8.14 10.99 -4.25
N LEU A 21 -8.06 12.30 -4.53
CA LEU A 21 -9.10 13.07 -5.21
C LEU A 21 -8.74 13.44 -6.66
N ASP A 22 -7.48 13.26 -7.07
CA ASP A 22 -7.00 13.65 -8.40
C ASP A 22 -7.65 12.80 -9.52
N PRO A 23 -8.49 13.40 -10.39
CA PRO A 23 -9.12 12.67 -11.49
C PRO A 23 -8.14 12.17 -12.55
N GLN A 24 -6.90 12.68 -12.58
CA GLN A 24 -5.84 12.18 -13.46
C GLN A 24 -5.18 10.90 -12.93
N CYS A 25 -5.35 10.59 -11.64
CA CYS A 25 -4.90 9.34 -11.06
C CYS A 25 -5.85 8.18 -11.42
N ARG A 26 -5.26 7.05 -11.84
CA ARG A 26 -5.99 5.78 -12.04
C ARG A 26 -6.82 5.46 -10.79
N ALA A 27 -8.01 4.86 -10.97
CA ALA A 27 -8.91 4.56 -9.86
C ALA A 27 -8.25 3.72 -8.74
N THR A 28 -7.39 2.77 -9.10
CA THR A 28 -6.61 1.95 -8.15
C THR A 28 -5.59 2.78 -7.37
N LYS A 29 -4.84 3.68 -8.03
CA LYS A 29 -3.93 4.64 -7.36
C LYS A 29 -4.68 5.50 -6.34
N ARG A 30 -5.87 6.00 -6.69
CA ARG A 30 -6.74 6.73 -5.74
C ARG A 30 -7.20 5.87 -4.57
N LEU A 31 -7.58 4.62 -4.80
CA LEU A 31 -7.97 3.69 -3.74
C LEU A 31 -6.80 3.37 -2.80
N LEU A 32 -5.60 3.15 -3.33
CA LEU A 32 -4.38 2.97 -2.54
C LEU A 32 -4.08 4.20 -1.68
N ALA A 33 -4.14 5.40 -2.27
CA ALA A 33 -3.95 6.63 -1.52
C ALA A 33 -4.96 6.78 -0.39
N ASN A 34 -6.24 6.50 -0.64
CA ASN A 34 -7.29 6.50 0.40
C ASN A 34 -7.01 5.48 1.50
N ALA A 35 -6.56 4.26 1.15
CA ALA A 35 -6.22 3.23 2.12
C ALA A 35 -5.03 3.65 3.01
N SER A 36 -4.06 4.41 2.48
CA SER A 36 -2.87 4.82 3.26
C SER A 36 -3.08 6.03 4.16
N ILE A 37 -4.19 6.76 4.05
CA ILE A 37 -4.48 7.93 4.92
C ILE A 37 -4.61 7.47 6.38
N GLY A 38 -3.93 8.16 7.29
CA GLY A 38 -3.95 7.86 8.73
C GLY A 38 -3.04 6.71 9.17
N VAL A 39 -2.54 5.88 8.25
CA VAL A 39 -1.60 4.79 8.57
C VAL A 39 -0.25 5.38 8.99
N GLU A 40 0.36 4.87 10.06
CA GLU A 40 1.62 5.41 10.58
C GLU A 40 2.72 5.40 9.47
N PRO A 41 3.54 6.47 9.29
CA PRO A 41 4.45 6.60 8.16
C PRO A 41 5.48 5.48 7.96
N PHE A 42 6.06 4.92 9.04
CA PHE A 42 7.00 3.80 8.96
C PHE A 42 6.26 2.53 8.59
N ASP A 43 5.16 2.25 9.27
CA ASP A 43 4.27 1.12 8.99
C ASP A 43 3.80 1.13 7.54
N ALA A 44 3.24 2.26 7.09
CA ALA A 44 2.75 2.47 5.74
C ALA A 44 3.81 2.15 4.68
N TYR A 45 5.02 2.71 4.82
CA TYR A 45 6.07 2.53 3.84
C TYR A 45 6.62 1.09 3.83
N TYR A 46 6.97 0.54 5.00
CA TYR A 46 7.60 -0.78 5.05
C TYR A 46 6.63 -1.90 4.70
N SER A 47 5.37 -1.82 5.13
CA SER A 47 4.34 -2.79 4.76
C SER A 47 4.02 -2.76 3.27
N ALA A 48 3.89 -1.57 2.66
CA ALA A 48 3.70 -1.45 1.22
C ALA A 48 4.91 -1.97 0.43
N ARG A 49 6.13 -1.69 0.91
CA ARG A 49 7.37 -2.13 0.26
C ARG A 49 7.53 -3.65 0.33
N GLU A 50 7.25 -4.26 1.47
CA GLU A 50 7.29 -5.72 1.59
C GLU A 50 6.28 -6.38 0.65
N LEU A 51 5.08 -5.82 0.52
CA LEU A 51 4.08 -6.32 -0.43
C LEU A 51 4.57 -6.19 -1.87
N TYR A 52 5.13 -5.03 -2.26
CA TYR A 52 5.73 -4.81 -3.58
C TYR A 52 6.82 -5.84 -3.89
N GLU A 53 7.85 -5.95 -3.03
CA GLU A 53 8.97 -6.88 -3.22
C GLU A 53 8.50 -8.34 -3.31
N THR A 54 7.45 -8.67 -2.57
CA THR A 54 6.90 -10.02 -2.57
C THR A 54 6.12 -10.32 -3.87
N LEU A 55 5.35 -9.36 -4.37
CA LEU A 55 4.66 -9.48 -5.66
C LEU A 55 5.64 -9.49 -6.84
N GLU A 56 6.70 -8.69 -6.78
CA GLU A 56 7.78 -8.65 -7.77
C GLU A 56 8.45 -10.03 -7.85
N GLY A 57 8.77 -10.62 -6.70
CA GLY A 57 9.30 -11.99 -6.66
C GLY A 57 8.34 -13.04 -7.24
N VAL A 58 7.01 -12.87 -7.10
CA VAL A 58 6.04 -13.77 -7.74
C VAL A 58 6.06 -13.58 -9.25
N PHE A 59 6.08 -12.34 -9.72
CA PHE A 59 6.15 -12.00 -11.15
C PHE A 59 7.43 -12.55 -11.82
N GLU A 60 8.57 -12.42 -11.15
CA GLU A 60 9.87 -12.93 -11.63
C GLU A 60 9.99 -14.46 -11.51
N GLY A 61 9.04 -15.14 -10.87
CA GLY A 61 9.09 -16.58 -10.64
C GLY A 61 10.14 -17.00 -9.63
N LEU A 62 10.49 -16.14 -8.67
CA LEU A 62 11.50 -16.44 -7.67
C LEU A 62 11.06 -17.61 -6.76
N PRO A 63 12.02 -18.47 -6.35
CA PRO A 63 11.73 -19.55 -5.41
C PRO A 63 11.08 -19.04 -4.12
N ASN A 64 10.02 -19.71 -3.67
CA ASN A 64 9.26 -19.38 -2.46
C ASN A 64 8.52 -18.02 -2.45
N ALA A 65 8.52 -17.23 -3.53
CA ALA A 65 7.83 -15.93 -3.53
C ALA A 65 6.33 -16.06 -3.23
N LYS A 66 5.66 -17.06 -3.80
CA LYS A 66 4.24 -17.36 -3.49
C LYS A 66 4.01 -17.67 -2.02
N LYS A 67 4.91 -18.44 -1.41
CA LYS A 67 4.87 -18.75 0.02
C LYS A 67 5.11 -17.49 0.86
N ARG A 68 5.98 -16.58 0.42
CA ARG A 68 6.16 -15.28 1.08
C ARG A 68 4.89 -14.43 0.97
N LEU A 69 4.23 -14.42 -0.20
CA LEU A 69 2.98 -13.68 -0.38
C LEU A 69 1.88 -14.20 0.55
N THR A 70 1.70 -15.53 0.65
CA THR A 70 0.72 -16.07 1.60
C THR A 70 1.07 -15.70 3.04
N GLN A 71 2.34 -15.67 3.42
CA GLN A 71 2.77 -15.26 4.76
C GLN A 71 2.46 -13.80 5.07
N VAL A 72 2.77 -12.89 4.14
CA VAL A 72 2.46 -11.45 4.24
C VAL A 72 0.94 -11.27 4.43
N LEU A 73 0.14 -11.86 3.55
CA LEU A 73 -1.32 -11.70 3.59
C LEU A 73 -1.97 -12.42 4.79
N SER A 74 -1.30 -13.43 5.36
CA SER A 74 -1.77 -14.17 6.55
C SER A 74 -1.33 -13.56 7.88
N CYS A 75 -0.70 -12.37 7.88
CA CYS A 75 -0.28 -11.72 9.11
C CYS A 75 -1.49 -11.30 9.96
N ASN A 76 -1.64 -11.86 11.16
CA ASN A 76 -2.85 -11.66 11.97
C ASN A 76 -3.12 -10.20 12.36
N CYS A 77 -2.11 -9.33 12.40
CA CYS A 77 -2.27 -7.95 12.86
C CYS A 77 -1.90 -6.90 11.80
N ASP A 78 -1.87 -7.29 10.52
CA ASP A 78 -1.65 -6.36 9.40
C ASP A 78 -2.78 -6.46 8.37
N ASP A 79 -3.87 -5.73 8.63
CA ASP A 79 -4.95 -5.55 7.66
C ASP A 79 -4.59 -4.54 6.56
N TYR A 80 -3.54 -3.75 6.75
CA TYR A 80 -3.11 -2.76 5.77
C TYR A 80 -2.56 -3.42 4.51
N GLN A 81 -1.62 -4.37 4.63
CA GLN A 81 -1.09 -5.13 3.48
C GLN A 81 -2.20 -5.89 2.74
N ARG A 82 -3.15 -6.49 3.48
CA ARG A 82 -4.33 -7.12 2.88
C ARG A 82 -5.19 -6.11 2.13
N CYS A 83 -5.45 -4.94 2.72
CA CYS A 83 -6.24 -3.90 2.09
C CYS A 83 -5.60 -3.45 0.76
N LEU A 84 -4.29 -3.16 0.75
CA LEU A 84 -3.56 -2.80 -0.45
C LEU A 84 -3.63 -3.90 -1.52
N TYR A 85 -3.40 -5.15 -1.13
CA TYR A 85 -3.47 -6.28 -2.05
C TYR A 85 -4.87 -6.42 -2.68
N TYR A 86 -5.94 -6.33 -1.89
CA TYR A 86 -7.31 -6.49 -2.40
C TYR A 86 -7.81 -5.30 -3.23
N VAL A 87 -7.26 -4.10 -3.05
CA VAL A 87 -7.47 -2.98 -3.99
C VAL A 87 -6.94 -3.31 -5.38
N LEU A 88 -5.86 -4.09 -5.45
CA LEU A 88 -5.09 -4.38 -6.65
C LEU A 88 -5.41 -5.73 -7.31
N ALA A 89 -5.95 -6.68 -6.56
CA ALA A 89 -6.25 -8.02 -7.04
C ALA A 89 -7.10 -8.00 -8.33
N GLY A 90 -6.66 -8.75 -9.34
CA GLY A 90 -7.35 -8.88 -10.62
C GLY A 90 -7.09 -7.75 -11.63
N ARG A 91 -6.02 -6.97 -11.44
CA ARG A 91 -5.60 -5.89 -12.36
C ARG A 91 -4.38 -6.23 -13.22
N GLY A 92 -3.91 -7.47 -13.19
CA GLY A 92 -2.63 -7.85 -13.81
C GLY A 92 -1.44 -7.45 -12.94
N VAL A 93 -0.50 -8.37 -12.74
CA VAL A 93 0.61 -8.19 -11.79
C VAL A 93 1.50 -7.00 -12.16
N VAL A 94 1.66 -6.70 -13.44
CA VAL A 94 2.41 -5.51 -13.91
C VAL A 94 1.76 -4.22 -13.42
N GLN A 95 0.44 -4.08 -13.59
CA GLN A 95 -0.28 -2.90 -13.10
C GLN A 95 -0.28 -2.83 -11.56
N MET A 96 -0.37 -3.98 -10.88
CA MET A 96 -0.27 -4.04 -9.42
C MET A 96 1.08 -3.50 -8.94
N LEU A 97 2.17 -3.89 -9.59
CA LEU A 97 3.52 -3.41 -9.28
C LEU A 97 3.67 -1.92 -9.58
N GLU A 98 3.19 -1.45 -10.75
CA GLU A 98 3.22 -0.04 -11.13
C GLU A 98 2.46 0.85 -10.12
N ASP A 99 1.28 0.40 -9.68
CA ASP A 99 0.45 1.13 -8.72
C ASP A 99 1.10 1.16 -7.31
N LEU A 100 1.75 0.07 -6.90
CA LEU A 100 2.50 0.00 -5.63
C LEU A 100 3.79 0.83 -5.67
N GLU A 101 4.54 0.78 -6.76
CA GLU A 101 5.75 1.61 -6.95
C GLU A 101 5.38 3.10 -6.88
N TRP A 102 4.29 3.49 -7.55
CA TRP A 102 3.74 4.84 -7.45
C TRP A 102 3.40 5.21 -6.01
N LEU A 103 2.73 4.33 -5.25
CA LEU A 103 2.41 4.57 -3.85
C LEU A 103 3.68 4.74 -3.01
N LEU A 104 4.70 3.90 -3.22
CA LEU A 104 5.99 4.00 -2.54
C LEU A 104 6.68 5.35 -2.80
N GLY A 105 6.53 5.90 -4.01
CA GLY A 105 6.98 7.24 -4.36
C GLY A 105 6.36 8.36 -3.51
N ILE A 106 5.14 8.16 -3.00
CA ILE A 106 4.46 9.09 -2.07
C ILE A 106 4.86 8.80 -0.62
N LEU A 107 4.92 7.51 -0.25
CA LEU A 107 5.17 7.09 1.14
C LEU A 107 6.62 7.32 1.57
N ALA A 108 7.61 7.22 0.68
CA ALA A 108 9.02 7.43 1.02
C ALA A 108 9.32 8.87 1.49
N PRO A 109 8.91 9.94 0.78
CA PRO A 109 9.04 11.31 1.28
C PRO A 109 8.29 11.52 2.60
N ARG A 110 7.06 10.98 2.72
CA ARG A 110 6.23 11.06 3.93
C ARG A 110 6.95 10.45 5.15
N LEU A 111 7.53 9.27 4.99
CA LEU A 111 8.38 8.61 5.99
C LEU A 111 9.57 9.50 6.38
N LYS A 112 10.30 10.02 5.39
CA LYS A 112 11.48 10.87 5.63
C LYS A 112 11.11 12.12 6.44
N THR A 113 10.03 12.81 6.05
CA THR A 113 9.54 13.99 6.78
C THR A 113 9.08 13.63 8.19
N SER A 114 8.37 12.52 8.38
CA SER A 114 8.00 12.03 9.73
C SER A 114 9.24 11.82 10.62
N ALA A 115 10.27 11.17 10.08
CA ALA A 115 11.52 10.95 10.79
C ALA A 115 12.27 12.26 11.12
N GLU A 116 12.21 13.26 10.25
CA GLU A 116 12.78 14.59 10.50
C GLU A 116 12.03 15.34 11.62
N LEU A 117 10.70 15.34 11.59
CA LEU A 117 9.86 15.93 12.65
C LEU A 117 10.13 15.26 14.01
N LEU A 118 10.19 13.93 14.03
CA LEU A 118 10.48 13.16 15.25
C LEU A 118 11.84 13.52 15.84
N ARG A 119 12.88 13.65 15.01
CA ARG A 119 14.22 14.09 15.44
C ARG A 119 14.24 15.54 15.95
N GLY A 120 13.39 16.40 15.40
CA GLY A 120 13.21 17.78 15.83
C GLY A 120 12.39 17.94 17.12
N GLY A 121 11.79 16.87 17.63
CA GLY A 121 10.87 16.92 18.77
C GLY A 121 9.50 17.51 18.43
N GLU A 122 9.20 17.67 17.14
CA GLU A 122 7.91 18.15 16.64
C GLU A 122 6.93 16.98 16.53
N ARG A 123 5.63 17.29 16.58
CA ARG A 123 4.57 16.30 16.36
C ARG A 123 3.73 16.73 15.15
N PRO A 124 3.53 15.84 14.17
CA PRO A 124 2.62 16.13 13.06
C PRO A 124 1.18 16.22 13.55
N TRP A 125 0.26 16.53 12.62
CA TRP A 125 -1.17 16.33 12.87
C TRP A 125 -1.44 14.89 13.34
N PRO A 126 -2.37 14.71 14.31
CA PRO A 126 -2.71 13.38 14.79
C PRO A 126 -3.16 12.48 13.64
N MET A 127 -2.56 11.30 13.56
CA MET A 127 -2.95 10.25 12.63
C MET A 127 -3.77 9.22 13.40
N ILE A 128 -4.89 8.82 12.82
CA ILE A 128 -5.73 7.74 13.34
C ILE A 128 -5.46 6.54 12.44
N ASN A 129 -4.68 5.57 12.92
CA ASN A 129 -4.35 4.39 12.13
C ASN A 129 -5.59 3.47 12.05
N PRO A 130 -6.19 3.28 10.86
CA PRO A 130 -7.43 2.52 10.72
C PRO A 130 -7.20 0.99 10.76
N TYR A 131 -5.95 0.51 10.68
CA TYR A 131 -5.61 -0.92 10.62
C TYR A 131 -4.88 -1.44 11.87
N VAL A 132 -4.78 -0.63 12.93
CA VAL A 132 -4.17 -1.07 14.19
C VAL A 132 -5.23 -1.77 15.05
N ALA A 133 -5.16 -3.09 15.04
CA ALA A 133 -6.00 -3.96 15.87
C ALA A 133 -5.18 -5.09 16.50
N ALA A 134 -5.63 -5.60 17.65
CA ALA A 134 -4.97 -6.72 18.35
C ALA A 134 -5.23 -8.08 17.68
N VAL A 135 -6.24 -8.13 16.81
CA VAL A 135 -6.69 -9.28 16.03
C VAL A 135 -7.05 -8.79 14.63
N PRO A 136 -7.09 -9.67 13.62
CA PRO A 136 -7.48 -9.25 12.28
C PRO A 136 -8.95 -8.85 12.26
N ASP A 137 -9.25 -7.70 11.66
CA ASP A 137 -10.62 -7.26 11.36
C ASP A 137 -11.13 -7.90 10.06
N GLY A 138 -10.23 -8.18 9.12
CA GLY A 138 -10.52 -8.81 7.84
C GLY A 138 -10.38 -10.34 7.83
N VAL A 139 -10.84 -10.97 6.74
CA VAL A 139 -10.62 -12.40 6.50
C VAL A 139 -9.14 -12.67 6.24
N VAL A 140 -8.57 -13.59 7.01
CA VAL A 140 -7.17 -14.00 6.88
C VAL A 140 -7.09 -15.26 6.01
N PRO A 141 -6.33 -15.26 4.91
CA PRO A 141 -6.11 -16.47 4.11
C PRO A 141 -5.28 -17.50 4.88
N SER A 142 -5.33 -18.77 4.47
CA SER A 142 -4.50 -19.81 5.06
C SER A 142 -3.04 -19.66 4.63
N ARG A 143 -2.12 -19.75 5.59
CA ARG A 143 -0.67 -19.59 5.39
C ARG A 143 -0.04 -20.76 4.61
N ASP A 144 -0.60 -21.96 4.76
CA ASP A 144 0.03 -23.22 4.34
C ASP A 144 -0.44 -23.74 2.99
N VAL A 145 -1.35 -23.03 2.32
CA VAL A 145 -1.93 -23.47 1.07
C VAL A 145 -1.19 -22.82 -0.10
N PRO A 146 -0.49 -23.60 -0.97
CA PRO A 146 -0.01 -23.04 -2.23
C PRO A 146 -1.20 -22.55 -3.04
N PHE A 147 -1.10 -21.36 -3.63
CA PHE A 147 -2.12 -20.83 -4.52
C PHE A 147 -1.65 -20.88 -5.97
N THR A 148 -2.61 -20.96 -6.88
CA THR A 148 -2.40 -20.84 -8.32
C THR A 148 -2.92 -19.48 -8.75
N GLU A 149 -2.10 -18.73 -9.50
CA GLU A 149 -2.49 -17.49 -10.13
C GLU A 149 -3.61 -17.76 -11.14
N GLY A 150 -4.71 -17.01 -11.02
CA GLY A 150 -5.74 -17.01 -12.04
C GLY A 150 -5.32 -16.22 -13.28
N PRO A 151 -6.08 -16.31 -14.39
CA PRO A 151 -5.78 -15.61 -15.63
C PRO A 151 -5.60 -14.09 -15.46
N SER A 152 -6.33 -13.47 -14.53
CA SER A 152 -6.27 -12.03 -14.25
C SER A 152 -4.94 -11.53 -13.68
N TRP A 153 -4.02 -12.42 -13.29
CA TRP A 153 -2.65 -12.05 -12.95
C TRP A 153 -1.83 -11.66 -14.19
N TYR A 154 -2.19 -12.24 -15.35
CA TYR A 154 -1.45 -12.10 -16.60
C TYR A 154 -2.15 -11.18 -17.60
N LEU A 155 -3.36 -10.74 -17.27
CA LEU A 155 -4.11 -9.78 -18.08
C LEU A 155 -3.85 -8.38 -17.58
N ASP A 156 -3.31 -7.55 -18.45
CA ASP A 156 -3.28 -6.12 -18.23
C ASP A 156 -4.57 -5.50 -18.81
N PRO A 157 -5.44 -4.89 -17.99
CA PRO A 157 -6.68 -4.26 -18.43
C PRO A 157 -6.47 -3.11 -19.42
N ASP A 158 -5.34 -2.41 -19.32
CA ASP A 158 -4.99 -1.26 -20.16
C ASP A 158 -4.30 -1.71 -21.47
N LEU A 159 -3.63 -2.87 -21.50
CA LEU A 159 -2.99 -3.43 -22.71
C LEU A 159 -3.86 -4.42 -23.49
N GLY A 160 -4.93 -4.94 -22.88
CA GLY A 160 -5.80 -5.94 -23.48
C GLY A 160 -5.18 -7.34 -23.53
N GLY A 161 -6.03 -8.37 -23.57
CA GLY A 161 -5.63 -9.78 -23.67
C GLY A 161 -6.83 -10.69 -23.87
N VAL A 162 -6.65 -11.79 -24.62
CA VAL A 162 -7.68 -12.82 -24.82
C VAL A 162 -7.49 -13.90 -23.75
N ILE A 163 -8.53 -14.14 -22.94
CA ILE A 163 -8.61 -15.36 -22.14
C ILE A 163 -9.21 -16.42 -23.04
N GLU A 164 -8.39 -17.33 -23.57
CA GLU A 164 -8.93 -18.58 -24.10
C GLU A 164 -9.41 -19.40 -22.90
N GLY A 165 -10.72 -19.48 -22.73
CA GLY A 165 -11.34 -20.36 -21.73
C GLY A 165 -11.23 -21.80 -22.19
N GLU A 166 -10.82 -22.69 -21.28
CA GLU A 166 -10.97 -24.14 -21.45
C GLU A 166 -12.45 -24.56 -21.49
#